data_AF-A0A4Q5SA06-F1
#
_entry.id   AF-A0A4Q5SA06-F1
#
_cell.length_a   1.000
_cell.length_b   1.000
_cell.length_c   1.000
_cell.angle_alpha   90.00
_cell.angle_beta   90.00
_cell.angle_gamma   90.00
#
_symmetry.space_group_name_H-M   'P 1'
#
loop_
_entity.id
_entity.type
_entity.pdbx_description
1 polymer ?
#
loop_
_entity_poly.entity_id
_entity_poly.type
_entity_poly.pdbx_seq_one_letter_code
_entity_poly.pdbx_strand_id
1 'polypeptide(L)'
;MKVVLIILVDYLLFVVNMKVYMPQHFNYIRICAISLLIFCASFCNAQLEQSAITPNNNGLQYGFSIKASIELPAKKDEPCPMFRIAANAGVASFFLGDWMYPAVNGEIMLYRGGIGAKGRTDKPLLFADATLALTATAGALKTRSVLNNAVRGMRNIPLYYFSDHVFPALQNPFETSLSLGTNFVYSVERRSVQQVGFLNGHHNMVQLSYYNDGAFPFSTLRLGDAFDRYYTGGGIVSFHGAPNTFLNLIEISYKKFTGFTLSAFEASNKMNLPYVVYKRQGETAYNKSVWGLNLANATGGYGMRLNYYNSIKYDAQHMIHWGRFDSYHIVPYKGFVSIAGSYYHINQNMGSL
;
A
#
# COMPACT_ATOMS: atom_id res chain seq x y z
N MET A 1 21.70 12.38 -20.64
CA MET A 1 22.22 11.11 -20.08
C MET A 1 23.68 11.20 -19.61
N LYS A 2 24.65 11.62 -20.44
CA LYS A 2 26.07 11.77 -20.01
C LYS A 2 26.28 12.75 -18.84
N VAL A 3 25.56 13.87 -18.81
CA VAL A 3 25.70 14.89 -17.75
C VAL A 3 25.22 14.40 -16.38
N VAL A 4 24.14 13.63 -16.32
CA VAL A 4 23.61 13.07 -15.06
C VAL A 4 24.55 11.99 -14.51
N LEU A 5 25.13 11.18 -15.40
CA LEU A 5 26.10 10.16 -15.01
C LEU A 5 27.39 10.78 -14.47
N ILE A 6 27.88 11.87 -15.08
CA ILE A 6 29.07 12.60 -14.62
C ILE A 6 28.81 13.23 -13.23
N ILE A 7 27.66 13.88 -13.03
CA ILE A 7 27.29 14.47 -11.72
C ILE A 7 27.17 13.37 -10.66
N LEU A 8 26.61 12.19 -10.99
CA LEU A 8 26.52 11.07 -10.06
C LEU A 8 27.89 10.49 -9.70
N VAL A 9 28.78 10.35 -10.69
CA VAL A 9 30.14 9.82 -10.49
C VAL A 9 30.99 10.81 -9.68
N ASP A 10 30.89 12.11 -9.95
CA ASP A 10 31.61 13.14 -9.20
C ASP A 10 31.07 13.26 -7.77
N TYR A 11 29.76 13.12 -7.55
CA TYR A 11 29.18 13.09 -6.21
C TYR A 11 29.57 11.81 -5.45
N LEU A 12 29.65 10.65 -6.12
CA LEU A 12 30.17 9.41 -5.53
C LEU A 12 31.64 9.54 -5.14
N LEU A 13 32.48 10.13 -6.00
CA LEU A 13 33.89 10.37 -5.74
C LEU A 13 34.11 11.38 -4.61
N PHE A 14 33.26 12.41 -4.52
CA PHE A 14 33.27 13.38 -3.43
C PHE A 14 32.90 12.75 -2.09
N VAL A 15 31.87 11.89 -2.06
CA VAL A 15 31.43 11.19 -0.84
C VAL A 15 32.45 10.13 -0.39
N VAL A 16 33.13 9.47 -1.32
CA VAL A 16 34.18 8.47 -1.03
C VAL A 16 35.46 9.12 -0.49
N ASN A 17 35.82 10.34 -0.93
CA ASN A 17 37.05 11.02 -0.52
C ASN A 17 36.96 11.80 0.80
N MET A 18 35.78 11.95 1.41
CA MET A 18 35.67 12.49 2.77
C MET A 18 36.10 11.46 3.84
N LYS A 19 37.41 11.28 3.99
CA LYS A 19 38.06 10.70 5.18
C LYS A 19 38.19 11.78 6.25
N VAL A 20 37.11 12.04 6.99
CA VAL A 20 37.18 12.84 8.22
C VAL A 20 36.52 12.04 9.32
N TYR A 21 37.24 11.89 10.43
CA TYR A 21 36.84 11.24 11.69
C TYR A 21 35.34 11.40 11.97
N MET A 22 34.53 10.39 11.64
CA MET A 22 33.13 10.37 12.00
C MET A 22 32.74 9.00 12.58
N PRO A 23 31.78 8.97 13.53
CA PRO A 23 31.40 7.75 14.23
C PRO A 23 30.94 6.67 13.24
N GLN A 24 31.11 5.39 13.60
CA GLN A 24 30.72 4.22 12.80
C GLN A 24 29.28 4.27 12.23
N HIS A 25 28.40 5.10 12.81
CA HIS A 25 27.03 5.33 12.39
C HIS A 25 26.86 6.02 11.02
N PHE A 26 27.84 6.81 10.57
CA PHE A 26 27.74 7.49 9.26
C PHE A 26 28.01 6.55 8.07
N ASN A 27 28.81 5.50 8.28
CA ASN A 27 29.14 4.55 7.21
C ASN A 27 27.93 3.70 6.83
N TYR A 28 27.06 3.35 7.78
CA TYR A 28 25.86 2.57 7.48
C TYR A 28 24.84 3.36 6.65
N ILE A 29 24.60 4.63 7.01
CA ILE A 29 23.72 5.54 6.26
C ILE A 29 24.28 5.78 4.85
N ARG A 30 25.60 5.97 4.71
CA ARG A 30 26.25 6.12 3.40
C ARG A 30 26.10 4.87 2.54
N ILE A 31 26.36 3.68 3.09
CA ILE A 31 26.19 2.42 2.35
C ILE A 31 24.73 2.25 1.91
N CYS A 32 23.76 2.48 2.79
CA CYS A 32 22.35 2.40 2.44
C CYS A 32 21.93 3.44 1.39
N ALA A 33 22.44 4.67 1.48
CA ALA A 33 22.18 5.71 0.49
C ALA A 33 22.81 5.37 -0.87
N ILE A 34 24.03 4.84 -0.88
CA ILE A 34 24.71 4.36 -2.09
C ILE A 34 23.96 3.16 -2.68
N SER A 35 23.54 2.19 -1.88
CA SER A 35 22.74 1.05 -2.34
C SER A 35 21.38 1.50 -2.90
N LEU A 36 20.72 2.48 -2.28
CA LEU A 36 19.49 3.07 -2.79
C LEU A 36 19.73 3.80 -4.12
N LEU A 37 20.83 4.56 -4.24
CA LEU A 37 21.20 5.23 -5.48
C LEU A 37 21.54 4.24 -6.60
N ILE A 38 22.28 3.16 -6.30
CA ILE A 38 22.59 2.09 -7.25
C ILE A 38 21.29 1.39 -7.67
N PHE A 39 20.42 1.05 -6.72
CA PHE A 39 19.12 0.47 -7.00
C PHE A 39 18.32 1.38 -7.94
N CYS A 40 18.14 2.66 -7.59
CA CYS A 40 17.45 3.64 -8.44
C CYS A 40 18.09 3.75 -9.84
N ALA A 41 19.43 3.77 -9.94
CA ALA A 41 20.14 3.87 -11.21
C ALA A 41 20.02 2.60 -12.07
N SER A 42 20.00 1.42 -11.46
CA SER A 42 19.77 0.15 -12.16
C SER A 42 18.34 0.04 -12.68
N PHE A 43 17.35 0.58 -11.94
CA PHE A 43 15.95 0.61 -12.38
C PHE A 43 15.68 1.61 -13.52
N CYS A 44 16.42 2.73 -13.58
CA CYS A 44 16.32 3.67 -14.70
C CYS A 44 16.80 3.07 -16.05
N ASN A 45 17.57 1.97 -16.03
CA ASN A 45 18.07 1.30 -17.24
C ASN A 45 17.21 0.12 -17.70
N ALA A 46 16.23 -0.31 -16.90
CA ALA A 46 15.21 -1.24 -17.37
C ALA A 46 14.27 -0.46 -18.30
N GLN A 47 14.63 -0.40 -19.59
CA GLN A 47 13.68 0.01 -20.63
C GLN A 47 12.48 -0.94 -20.56
N LEU A 48 11.40 -0.45 -19.94
CA LEU A 48 10.13 -1.13 -19.88
C LEU A 48 9.59 -1.26 -21.30
N GLU A 49 9.46 -2.50 -21.78
CA GLU A 49 8.46 -2.82 -22.80
C GLU A 49 7.12 -2.29 -22.30
N GLN A 50 6.67 -1.21 -22.93
CA GLN A 50 5.38 -0.62 -22.67
C GLN A 50 4.34 -1.71 -22.93
N SER A 51 3.64 -2.16 -21.88
CA SER A 51 2.66 -3.24 -22.01
C SER A 51 1.68 -2.89 -23.13
N ALA A 52 1.67 -3.72 -24.17
CA ALA A 52 0.72 -3.58 -25.25
C ALA A 52 -0.68 -3.78 -24.66
N ILE A 53 -1.47 -2.71 -24.61
CA ILE A 53 -2.90 -2.82 -24.35
C ILE A 53 -3.50 -3.51 -25.56
N THR A 54 -3.71 -4.81 -25.49
CA THR A 54 -4.39 -5.55 -26.57
C THR A 54 -5.89 -5.36 -26.40
N PRO A 55 -6.60 -4.70 -27.34
CA PRO A 55 -8.04 -4.56 -27.25
C PRO A 55 -8.73 -5.94 -27.38
N ASN A 56 -9.72 -6.19 -26.53
CA ASN A 56 -10.63 -7.34 -26.58
C ASN A 56 -12.09 -6.85 -26.62
N ASN A 57 -12.92 -7.35 -27.53
CA ASN A 57 -14.28 -6.84 -27.77
C ASN A 57 -15.30 -7.14 -26.66
N ASN A 58 -14.90 -7.84 -25.60
CA ASN A 58 -15.86 -8.38 -24.61
C ASN A 58 -15.94 -7.55 -23.31
N GLY A 59 -15.27 -6.40 -23.21
CA GLY A 59 -15.23 -5.60 -21.98
C GLY A 59 -14.51 -6.27 -20.79
N LEU A 60 -13.87 -7.41 -21.03
CA LEU A 60 -13.06 -8.16 -20.06
C LEU A 60 -11.71 -7.46 -19.86
N GLN A 61 -11.32 -7.26 -18.61
CA GLN A 61 -10.00 -6.83 -18.20
C GLN A 61 -9.35 -7.92 -17.35
N TYR A 62 -8.07 -8.14 -17.57
CA TYR A 62 -7.24 -8.93 -16.68
C TYR A 62 -5.82 -8.39 -16.69
N GLY A 63 -5.06 -8.68 -15.64
CA GLY A 63 -3.68 -8.22 -15.56
C GLY A 63 -2.96 -8.80 -14.38
N PHE A 64 -1.66 -8.50 -14.34
CA PHE A 64 -0.82 -8.70 -13.17
C PHE A 64 0.05 -7.48 -12.91
N SER A 65 0.48 -7.34 -11.66
CA SER A 65 1.39 -6.29 -11.24
C SER A 65 2.32 -6.79 -10.13
N ILE A 66 3.47 -6.15 -10.03
CA ILE A 66 4.44 -6.37 -8.96
C ILE A 66 4.85 -5.01 -8.43
N LYS A 67 4.85 -4.87 -7.11
CA LYS A 67 5.42 -3.74 -6.39
C LYS A 67 6.48 -4.24 -5.43
N ALA A 68 7.72 -3.82 -5.64
CA ALA A 68 8.81 -4.10 -4.72
C ALA A 68 9.24 -2.79 -4.04
N SER A 69 9.55 -2.84 -2.75
CA SER A 69 10.03 -1.68 -2.01
C SER A 69 11.12 -2.07 -1.02
N ILE A 70 12.11 -1.20 -0.90
CA ILE A 70 13.19 -1.30 0.07
C ILE A 70 13.15 -0.02 0.88
N GLU A 71 13.04 -0.17 2.20
CA GLU A 71 12.83 0.90 3.15
C GLU A 71 13.95 0.95 4.19
N LEU A 72 14.43 2.16 4.43
CA LEU A 72 15.52 2.46 5.34
C LEU A 72 14.97 3.21 6.56
N PRO A 73 14.75 2.53 7.70
CA PRO A 73 14.29 3.19 8.92
C PRO A 73 15.42 4.01 9.54
N ALA A 74 15.08 5.18 10.10
CA ALA A 74 16.03 5.98 10.89
C ALA A 74 16.33 5.38 12.28
N LYS A 75 15.62 4.31 12.68
CA LYS A 75 15.71 3.70 14.02
C LYS A 75 16.44 2.36 13.99
N LYS A 76 17.31 2.13 14.98
CA LYS A 76 18.16 0.92 15.10
C LYS A 76 17.41 -0.37 15.45
N ASP A 77 16.27 -0.26 16.12
CA ASP A 77 15.52 -1.42 16.61
C ASP A 77 14.67 -2.10 15.52
N GLU A 78 14.51 -1.46 14.35
CA GLU A 78 13.79 -2.06 13.23
C GLU A 78 14.77 -2.77 12.28
N PRO A 79 14.36 -3.86 11.63
CA PRO A 79 15.19 -4.52 10.63
C PRO A 79 15.65 -3.52 9.57
N CYS A 80 16.94 -3.48 9.26
CA CYS A 80 17.46 -2.64 8.17
C CYS A 80 18.25 -3.51 7.18
N PRO A 81 17.89 -3.52 5.88
CA PRO A 81 16.71 -2.85 5.30
C PRO A 81 15.41 -3.56 5.69
N MET A 82 14.30 -2.81 5.71
CA MET A 82 12.97 -3.38 5.60
C MET A 82 12.66 -3.56 4.11
N PHE A 83 11.94 -4.61 3.74
CA PHE A 83 11.53 -4.78 2.35
C PHE A 83 10.13 -5.36 2.26
N ARG A 84 9.50 -5.13 1.11
CA ARG A 84 8.20 -5.69 0.76
C ARG A 84 8.12 -5.92 -0.74
N ILE A 85 7.72 -7.13 -1.12
CA ILE A 85 7.42 -7.50 -2.50
C ILE A 85 5.97 -7.98 -2.49
N ALA A 86 5.11 -7.30 -3.24
CA ALA A 86 3.72 -7.66 -3.40
C ALA A 86 3.43 -7.90 -4.89
N ALA A 87 2.81 -9.03 -5.20
CA ALA A 87 2.33 -9.34 -6.53
C ALA A 87 0.81 -9.42 -6.49
N ASN A 88 0.15 -8.84 -7.50
CA ASN A 88 -1.29 -8.88 -7.65
C ASN A 88 -1.67 -9.37 -9.06
N ALA A 89 -2.76 -10.11 -9.15
CA ALA A 89 -3.44 -10.42 -10.40
C ALA A 89 -4.94 -10.21 -10.22
N GLY A 90 -5.63 -9.85 -11.30
CA GLY A 90 -7.06 -9.62 -11.23
C GLY A 90 -7.76 -9.86 -12.55
N VAL A 91 -9.08 -10.05 -12.45
CA VAL A 91 -10.01 -10.10 -13.57
C VAL A 91 -11.26 -9.30 -13.24
N ALA A 92 -11.77 -8.57 -14.23
CA ALA A 92 -13.01 -7.82 -14.13
C ALA A 92 -13.69 -7.72 -15.49
N SER A 93 -15.00 -7.47 -15.49
CA SER A 93 -15.77 -7.24 -16.70
C SER A 93 -16.94 -6.35 -16.37
N PHE A 94 -17.45 -5.64 -17.38
CA PHE A 94 -18.76 -5.00 -17.27
C PHE A 94 -19.84 -6.06 -17.03
N PHE A 95 -20.80 -5.73 -16.19
CA PHE A 95 -21.91 -6.59 -15.80
C PHE A 95 -23.19 -5.75 -15.71
N LEU A 96 -24.31 -6.27 -16.24
CA LEU A 96 -25.58 -5.54 -16.37
C LEU A 96 -25.45 -4.19 -17.10
N GLY A 97 -24.71 -4.17 -18.21
CA GLY A 97 -24.42 -2.97 -18.99
C GLY A 97 -23.15 -2.25 -18.55
N ASP A 98 -23.02 -0.99 -18.97
CA ASP A 98 -21.77 -0.24 -18.90
C ASP A 98 -21.58 0.55 -17.60
N TRP A 99 -22.40 0.32 -16.57
CA TRP A 99 -22.41 1.10 -15.32
C TRP A 99 -21.96 0.31 -14.09
N MET A 100 -21.82 -1.01 -14.18
CA MET A 100 -21.37 -1.87 -13.08
C MET A 100 -20.21 -2.79 -13.52
N TYR A 101 -19.24 -2.93 -12.64
CA TYR A 101 -17.94 -3.55 -12.90
C TYR A 101 -17.48 -4.39 -11.70
N PRO A 102 -17.94 -5.66 -11.60
CA PRO A 102 -17.43 -6.60 -10.62
C PRO A 102 -15.99 -7.00 -10.95
N ALA A 103 -15.18 -7.16 -9.91
CA ALA A 103 -13.77 -7.49 -9.98
C ALA A 103 -13.38 -8.50 -8.90
N VAL A 104 -12.48 -9.41 -9.27
CA VAL A 104 -11.80 -10.32 -8.34
C VAL A 104 -10.31 -10.07 -8.46
N ASN A 105 -9.64 -9.83 -7.33
CA ASN A 105 -8.20 -9.64 -7.25
C ASN A 105 -7.58 -10.63 -6.27
N GLY A 106 -6.44 -11.20 -6.63
CA GLY A 106 -5.60 -12.00 -5.75
C GLY A 106 -4.26 -11.29 -5.53
N GLU A 107 -3.76 -11.28 -4.29
CA GLU A 107 -2.50 -10.67 -3.92
C GLU A 107 -1.68 -11.62 -3.05
N ILE A 108 -0.37 -11.66 -3.29
CA ILE A 108 0.60 -12.32 -2.41
C ILE A 108 1.65 -11.28 -2.03
N MET A 109 1.94 -11.17 -0.74
CA MET A 109 2.88 -10.21 -0.21
C MET A 109 3.92 -10.90 0.69
N LEU A 110 5.19 -10.69 0.37
CA LEU A 110 6.34 -11.10 1.17
C LEU A 110 7.02 -9.88 1.76
N TYR A 111 7.30 -9.87 3.05
CA TYR A 111 7.90 -8.71 3.70
C TYR A 111 8.75 -9.03 4.92
N ARG A 112 9.70 -8.15 5.19
CA ARG A 112 10.54 -8.16 6.39
C ARG A 112 10.50 -6.76 7.02
N GLY A 113 10.01 -6.67 8.25
CA GLY A 113 9.86 -5.41 8.97
C GLY A 113 8.62 -4.60 8.55
N GLY A 114 8.55 -3.36 9.02
CA GLY A 114 7.47 -2.42 8.71
C GLY A 114 6.15 -2.78 9.38
N ILE A 115 5.04 -2.36 8.76
CA ILE A 115 3.68 -2.69 9.18
C ILE A 115 3.36 -4.17 8.92
N GLY A 116 2.77 -4.83 9.92
CA GLY A 116 2.51 -6.27 9.91
C GLY A 116 3.62 -7.13 10.52
N ALA A 117 4.82 -6.59 10.73
CA ALA A 117 5.92 -7.31 11.38
C ALA A 117 6.09 -6.92 12.86
N LYS A 118 6.54 -7.85 13.70
CA LYS A 118 6.95 -7.56 15.09
C LYS A 118 8.21 -6.70 15.08
N GLY A 119 8.20 -5.54 15.74
CA GLY A 119 9.31 -4.57 15.69
C GLY A 119 10.53 -4.89 16.58
N ARG A 120 10.61 -6.06 17.22
CA ARG A 120 11.61 -6.35 18.27
C ARG A 120 12.06 -7.81 18.36
N THR A 121 12.06 -8.57 17.27
CA THR A 121 12.61 -9.94 17.32
C THR A 121 14.09 -9.94 16.99
N ASP A 122 14.91 -10.56 17.85
CA ASP A 122 16.36 -10.77 17.63
C ASP A 122 16.66 -11.53 16.33
N LYS A 123 15.64 -12.18 15.76
CA LYS A 123 15.66 -12.79 14.43
C LYS A 123 14.54 -12.18 13.60
N PRO A 124 14.85 -11.33 12.60
CA PRO A 124 13.83 -10.75 11.74
C PRO A 124 13.25 -11.85 10.85
N LEU A 125 11.99 -12.17 11.08
CA LEU A 125 11.27 -13.19 10.31
C LEU A 125 10.81 -12.61 8.96
N LEU A 126 10.78 -13.47 7.95
CA LEU A 126 10.09 -13.22 6.70
C LEU A 126 8.60 -13.52 6.90
N PHE A 127 7.74 -12.57 6.59
CA PHE A 127 6.30 -12.71 6.68
C PHE A 127 5.70 -12.87 5.28
N ALA A 128 4.59 -13.59 5.22
CA ALA A 128 3.82 -13.82 4.01
C ALA A 128 2.33 -13.65 4.31
N ASP A 129 1.67 -12.81 3.53
CA ASP A 129 0.22 -12.63 3.55
C ASP A 129 -0.33 -12.87 2.13
N ALA A 130 -1.52 -13.47 2.04
CA ALA A 130 -2.27 -13.62 0.80
C ALA A 130 -3.64 -12.96 0.95
N THR A 131 -4.09 -12.22 -0.06
CA THR A 131 -5.37 -11.52 -0.04
C THR A 131 -6.21 -11.91 -1.24
N LEU A 132 -7.47 -12.27 -1.01
CA LEU A 132 -8.49 -12.38 -2.04
C LEU A 132 -9.48 -11.23 -1.86
N ALA A 133 -9.64 -10.39 -2.88
CA ALA A 133 -10.54 -9.26 -2.86
C ALA A 133 -11.69 -9.46 -3.85
N LEU A 134 -12.91 -9.21 -3.36
CA LEU A 134 -14.13 -9.16 -4.16
C LEU A 134 -14.66 -7.74 -4.12
N THR A 135 -14.77 -7.10 -5.29
CA THR A 135 -15.18 -5.69 -5.38
C THR A 135 -16.27 -5.53 -6.43
N ALA A 136 -17.28 -4.73 -6.13
CA ALA A 136 -18.25 -4.25 -7.10
C ALA A 136 -18.07 -2.74 -7.24
N THR A 137 -17.92 -2.27 -8.48
CA THR A 137 -17.78 -0.84 -8.79
C THR A 137 -18.95 -0.39 -9.63
N ALA A 138 -19.64 0.66 -9.21
CA ALA A 138 -20.68 1.31 -10.00
C ALA A 138 -20.21 2.72 -10.37
N GLY A 139 -20.47 3.16 -11.59
CA GLY A 139 -20.01 4.47 -12.03
C GLY A 139 -20.59 4.96 -13.34
N ALA A 140 -20.26 6.21 -13.64
CA ALA A 140 -20.58 6.84 -14.90
C ALA A 140 -19.35 6.79 -15.81
N LEU A 141 -19.51 6.20 -16.99
CA LEU A 141 -18.55 6.37 -18.07
C LEU A 141 -18.59 7.82 -18.55
N LYS A 142 -17.42 8.36 -18.89
CA LYS A 142 -17.38 9.61 -19.65
C LYS A 142 -18.06 9.37 -20.99
N THR A 143 -19.18 10.06 -21.23
CA THR A 143 -19.93 9.98 -22.48
C THR A 143 -19.00 10.19 -23.68
N ARG A 144 -18.82 9.16 -24.51
CA ARG A 144 -18.51 9.21 -25.97
C ARG A 144 -17.39 10.12 -26.51
N SER A 145 -16.48 10.68 -25.71
CA SER A 145 -15.36 11.50 -26.23
C SER A 145 -14.09 10.72 -26.59
N VAL A 146 -14.12 9.37 -26.55
CA VAL A 146 -12.96 8.53 -26.91
C VAL A 146 -13.34 7.49 -27.96
N LEU A 147 -13.93 7.97 -29.07
CA LEU A 147 -13.84 7.30 -30.38
C LEU A 147 -12.46 7.49 -31.03
N ASN A 148 -11.56 8.24 -30.39
CA ASN A 148 -10.14 8.29 -30.75
C ASN A 148 -9.34 7.47 -29.73
N ASN A 149 -8.80 6.34 -30.17
CA ASN A 149 -7.92 5.43 -29.41
C ASN A 149 -6.78 6.12 -28.61
N ALA A 150 -6.45 7.38 -28.92
CA ALA A 150 -5.42 8.17 -28.24
C ALA A 150 -5.72 8.50 -26.76
N VAL A 151 -6.99 8.65 -26.34
CA VAL A 151 -7.29 9.06 -24.94
C VAL A 151 -7.44 7.88 -23.99
N ARG A 152 -7.85 6.68 -24.47
CA ARG A 152 -7.93 5.46 -23.66
C ARG A 152 -6.55 5.02 -23.15
N GLY A 153 -5.47 5.31 -23.89
CA GLY A 153 -4.09 5.08 -23.45
C GLY A 153 -3.54 6.09 -22.42
N MET A 154 -4.27 7.16 -22.10
CA MET A 154 -3.78 8.23 -21.20
C MET A 154 -4.26 8.10 -19.75
N ARG A 155 -5.20 7.20 -19.44
CA ARG A 155 -5.81 7.13 -18.10
C ARG A 155 -5.41 5.86 -17.37
N ASN A 156 -4.21 5.86 -16.76
CA ASN A 156 -3.76 4.77 -15.89
C ASN A 156 -4.26 4.98 -14.46
N ILE A 157 -5.54 4.67 -14.22
CA ILE A 157 -6.14 4.78 -12.89
C ILE A 157 -6.41 3.38 -12.34
N PRO A 158 -5.67 2.93 -11.31
CA PRO A 158 -5.84 1.61 -10.75
C PRO A 158 -7.19 1.48 -10.04
N LEU A 159 -7.79 0.30 -10.11
CA LEU A 159 -8.96 -0.10 -9.35
C LEU A 159 -8.51 -0.55 -7.96
N TYR A 160 -8.38 0.39 -7.01
CA TYR A 160 -8.06 0.04 -5.63
C TYR A 160 -9.13 -0.87 -5.04
N TYR A 161 -8.68 -1.85 -4.26
CA TYR A 161 -9.54 -2.80 -3.54
C TYR A 161 -9.11 -3.03 -2.09
N PHE A 162 -7.93 -2.53 -1.70
CA PHE A 162 -7.38 -2.67 -0.35
C PHE A 162 -6.38 -1.55 -0.02
N SER A 163 -5.25 -1.91 0.61
CA SER A 163 -4.17 -0.99 1.00
C SER A 163 -3.19 -0.70 -0.16
N ASP A 164 -2.26 0.23 0.07
CA ASP A 164 -1.24 0.63 -0.91
C ASP A 164 0.01 -0.27 -0.91
N HIS A 165 -0.10 -1.48 -0.38
CA HIS A 165 0.98 -2.47 -0.34
C HIS A 165 1.34 -3.00 -1.73
N VAL A 166 0.36 -3.03 -2.63
CA VAL A 166 0.52 -3.38 -4.04
C VAL A 166 -0.05 -2.25 -4.90
N PHE A 167 0.32 -2.24 -6.18
CA PHE A 167 -0.33 -1.40 -7.17
C PHE A 167 -1.36 -2.26 -7.92
N PRO A 168 -2.67 -1.97 -7.90
CA PRO A 168 -3.67 -2.85 -8.51
C PRO A 168 -3.41 -3.11 -10.01
N ALA A 169 -3.60 -4.37 -10.41
CA ALA A 169 -3.46 -4.80 -11.80
C ALA A 169 -4.68 -4.48 -12.66
N LEU A 170 -5.82 -4.14 -12.07
CA LEU A 170 -7.00 -3.71 -12.80
C LEU A 170 -7.09 -2.18 -12.82
N GLN A 171 -7.75 -1.63 -13.84
CA GLN A 171 -7.99 -0.20 -13.96
C GLN A 171 -9.46 0.13 -13.69
N ASN A 172 -9.71 1.31 -13.16
CA ASN A 172 -11.06 1.81 -12.99
C ASN A 172 -11.59 2.37 -14.33
N PRO A 173 -12.66 1.77 -14.92
CA PRO A 173 -13.13 2.19 -16.23
C PRO A 173 -13.94 3.51 -16.19
N PHE A 174 -14.40 3.95 -15.02
CA PHE A 174 -15.37 5.04 -14.89
C PHE A 174 -14.71 6.38 -14.65
N GLU A 175 -15.30 7.48 -15.13
CA GLU A 175 -14.81 8.82 -14.78
C GLU A 175 -15.12 9.16 -13.33
N THR A 176 -16.31 8.77 -12.89
CA THR A 176 -16.74 8.86 -11.49
C THR A 176 -17.32 7.53 -11.07
N SER A 177 -16.91 7.01 -9.92
CA SER A 177 -17.39 5.73 -9.42
C SER A 177 -17.35 5.61 -7.91
N LEU A 178 -18.14 4.67 -7.41
CA LEU A 178 -18.07 4.14 -6.07
C LEU A 178 -17.77 2.63 -6.15
N SER A 179 -16.75 2.18 -5.44
CA SER A 179 -16.42 0.77 -5.28
C SER A 179 -16.67 0.33 -3.85
N LEU A 180 -17.27 -0.84 -3.69
CA LEU A 180 -17.50 -1.48 -2.40
C LEU A 180 -17.04 -2.94 -2.49
N GLY A 181 -16.35 -3.43 -1.47
CA GLY A 181 -15.80 -4.77 -1.49
C GLY A 181 -15.45 -5.34 -0.14
N THR A 182 -14.96 -6.57 -0.17
CA THR A 182 -14.45 -7.33 0.97
C THR A 182 -13.14 -7.99 0.58
N ASN A 183 -12.21 -8.05 1.54
CA ASN A 183 -10.90 -8.66 1.41
C ASN A 183 -10.76 -9.80 2.40
N PHE A 184 -10.34 -10.97 1.96
CA PHE A 184 -9.98 -12.10 2.80
C PHE A 184 -8.47 -12.19 2.89
N VAL A 185 -7.90 -11.76 4.01
CA VAL A 185 -6.46 -11.72 4.25
C VAL A 185 -6.06 -12.95 5.06
N TYR A 186 -5.35 -13.88 4.43
CA TYR A 186 -4.70 -15.00 5.09
C TYR A 186 -3.27 -14.64 5.44
N SER A 187 -2.91 -14.74 6.71
CA SER A 187 -1.53 -14.52 7.16
C SER A 187 -0.87 -15.84 7.56
N VAL A 188 0.25 -16.17 6.91
CA VAL A 188 0.95 -17.45 7.09
C VAL A 188 1.49 -17.61 8.51
N GLU A 189 2.11 -16.55 9.05
CA GLU A 189 2.66 -16.54 10.41
C GLU A 189 1.56 -16.75 11.46
N ARG A 190 0.40 -16.14 11.27
CA ARG A 190 -0.70 -16.16 12.23
C ARG A 190 -1.63 -17.35 12.04
N ARG A 191 -1.56 -18.01 10.88
CA ARG A 191 -2.44 -19.11 10.47
C ARG A 191 -3.93 -18.75 10.60
N SER A 192 -4.28 -17.54 10.20
CA SER A 192 -5.62 -16.97 10.38
C SER A 192 -6.06 -16.22 9.13
N VAL A 193 -7.37 -16.28 8.87
CA VAL A 193 -8.05 -15.45 7.86
C VAL A 193 -8.76 -14.29 8.56
N GLN A 194 -8.56 -13.09 8.06
CA GLN A 194 -9.30 -11.88 8.45
C GLN A 194 -10.16 -11.41 7.28
N GLN A 195 -11.36 -10.93 7.57
CA GLN A 195 -12.20 -10.27 6.59
C GLN A 195 -12.17 -8.76 6.81
N VAL A 196 -11.79 -7.99 5.78
CA VAL A 196 -11.65 -6.53 5.84
C VAL A 196 -12.50 -5.88 4.74
N GLY A 197 -13.43 -5.02 5.14
CA GLY A 197 -14.26 -4.28 4.20
C GLY A 197 -13.49 -3.17 3.51
N PHE A 198 -13.89 -2.83 2.28
CA PHE A 198 -13.27 -1.80 1.47
C PHE A 198 -14.31 -0.91 0.80
N LEU A 199 -14.04 0.40 0.78
CA LEU A 199 -14.83 1.42 0.11
C LEU A 199 -13.88 2.35 -0.65
N ASN A 200 -14.22 2.68 -1.90
CA ASN A 200 -13.49 3.67 -2.68
C ASN A 200 -14.44 4.60 -3.41
N GLY A 201 -14.17 5.90 -3.31
CA GLY A 201 -14.77 6.93 -4.14
C GLY A 201 -13.73 7.45 -5.11
N HIS A 202 -14.12 7.61 -6.37
CA HIS A 202 -13.24 8.04 -7.44
C HIS A 202 -13.92 9.10 -8.29
N HIS A 203 -13.18 10.17 -8.59
CA HIS A 203 -13.60 11.21 -9.50
C HIS A 203 -12.41 11.74 -10.28
N ASN A 204 -12.47 11.60 -11.60
CA ASN A 204 -11.45 12.02 -12.56
C ASN A 204 -10.07 11.41 -12.28
N MET A 205 -9.16 12.16 -11.64
CA MET A 205 -7.78 11.76 -11.31
C MET A 205 -7.60 11.47 -9.81
N VAL A 206 -8.63 11.70 -8.99
CA VAL A 206 -8.53 11.60 -7.53
C VAL A 206 -9.31 10.39 -7.04
N GLN A 207 -8.71 9.64 -6.12
CA GLN A 207 -9.38 8.56 -5.41
C GLN A 207 -9.24 8.72 -3.90
N LEU A 208 -10.29 8.31 -3.20
CA LEU A 208 -10.34 8.17 -1.75
C LEU A 208 -10.71 6.72 -1.45
N SER A 209 -9.80 5.98 -0.81
CA SER A 209 -10.03 4.61 -0.37
C SER A 209 -10.06 4.55 1.14
N TYR A 210 -10.91 3.69 1.69
CA TYR A 210 -11.06 3.41 3.10
C TYR A 210 -11.26 1.90 3.29
N TYR A 211 -10.57 1.31 4.26
CA TYR A 211 -10.79 -0.08 4.65
C TYR A 211 -10.81 -0.21 6.17
N ASN A 212 -11.60 -1.16 6.67
CA ASN A 212 -11.73 -1.44 8.09
C ASN A 212 -12.35 -2.83 8.31
N ASP A 213 -12.01 -3.50 9.40
CA ASP A 213 -12.48 -4.85 9.73
C ASP A 213 -13.82 -4.87 10.50
N GLY A 214 -14.22 -3.80 11.17
CA GLY A 214 -15.47 -3.76 11.95
C GLY A 214 -16.23 -2.44 12.05
N ALA A 215 -15.67 -1.34 11.58
CA ALA A 215 -16.34 -0.04 11.59
C ALA A 215 -17.42 0.05 10.50
N PHE A 216 -18.34 0.99 10.68
CA PHE A 216 -19.33 1.36 9.66
C PHE A 216 -18.61 1.75 8.35
N PRO A 217 -19.12 1.34 7.17
CA PRO A 217 -20.37 0.58 6.95
C PRO A 217 -20.20 -0.94 6.94
N PHE A 218 -19.00 -1.47 7.16
CA PHE A 218 -18.68 -2.86 6.85
C PHE A 218 -19.31 -3.87 7.81
N SER A 219 -19.49 -3.53 9.08
CA SER A 219 -20.21 -4.38 10.04
C SER A 219 -21.69 -4.52 9.71
N THR A 220 -22.34 -3.44 9.26
CA THR A 220 -23.76 -3.47 8.85
C THR A 220 -23.96 -4.30 7.58
N LEU A 221 -23.05 -4.18 6.62
CA LEU A 221 -23.13 -4.88 5.33
C LEU A 221 -22.50 -6.29 5.36
N ARG A 222 -21.93 -6.70 6.51
CA ARG A 222 -21.19 -7.97 6.67
C ARG A 222 -20.01 -8.12 5.69
N LEU A 223 -19.35 -7.01 5.40
CA LEU A 223 -18.16 -6.95 4.54
C LEU A 223 -16.85 -6.97 5.33
N GLY A 224 -16.91 -6.84 6.65
CA GLY A 224 -15.80 -7.10 7.58
C GLY A 224 -16.21 -8.15 8.61
N ASP A 225 -15.23 -8.75 9.29
CA ASP A 225 -15.50 -9.77 10.32
C ASP A 225 -15.96 -9.20 11.67
N ALA A 226 -15.98 -7.86 11.82
CA ALA A 226 -16.41 -7.12 13.00
C ALA A 226 -15.54 -7.35 14.25
N PHE A 227 -14.32 -7.84 14.09
CA PHE A 227 -13.36 -7.97 15.17
C PHE A 227 -12.18 -7.02 14.95
N ASP A 228 -11.72 -6.32 15.99
CA ASP A 228 -10.53 -5.45 15.94
C ASP A 228 -9.25 -6.31 15.87
N ARG A 229 -8.84 -6.67 14.65
CA ARG A 229 -7.84 -7.71 14.35
C ARG A 229 -6.54 -7.10 13.82
N TYR A 230 -5.97 -7.70 12.78
CA TYR A 230 -4.64 -7.38 12.31
C TYR A 230 -4.67 -6.11 11.46
N TYR A 231 -5.41 -6.12 10.34
CA TYR A 231 -5.67 -4.93 9.53
C TYR A 231 -6.91 -4.18 10.03
N THR A 232 -6.75 -3.41 11.11
CA THR A 232 -7.88 -2.75 11.80
C THR A 232 -8.43 -1.54 11.07
N GLY A 233 -7.61 -0.90 10.23
CA GLY A 233 -8.11 0.14 9.36
C GLY A 233 -7.05 0.95 8.67
N GLY A 234 -7.47 1.68 7.66
CA GLY A 234 -6.62 2.59 6.92
C GLY A 234 -7.38 3.30 5.81
N GLY A 235 -6.68 4.21 5.16
CA GLY A 235 -7.21 4.96 4.04
C GLY A 235 -6.11 5.51 3.16
N ILE A 236 -6.48 5.83 1.93
CA ILE A 236 -5.59 6.34 0.89
C ILE A 236 -6.30 7.50 0.21
N VAL A 237 -5.60 8.61 0.04
CA VAL A 237 -5.96 9.66 -0.92
C VAL A 237 -4.91 9.61 -2.02
N SER A 238 -5.34 9.41 -3.27
CA SER A 238 -4.42 9.35 -4.40
C SER A 238 -4.79 10.34 -5.49
N PHE A 239 -3.76 10.85 -6.18
CA PHE A 239 -3.87 11.60 -7.41
C PHE A 239 -3.09 10.88 -8.51
N HIS A 240 -3.72 10.72 -9.68
CA HIS A 240 -3.20 10.02 -10.85
C HIS A 240 -3.01 10.99 -12.01
N GLY A 241 -1.76 11.35 -12.30
CA GLY A 241 -1.37 12.22 -13.41
C GLY A 241 -1.23 11.47 -14.74
N ALA A 242 -0.79 12.20 -15.77
CA ALA A 242 -0.59 11.61 -17.09
C ALA A 242 0.62 10.62 -17.10
N PRO A 243 0.52 9.48 -17.81
CA PRO A 243 1.55 8.41 -17.84
C PRO A 243 2.96 8.84 -18.23
N ASN A 244 3.10 9.88 -19.04
CA ASN A 244 4.36 10.36 -19.61
C ASN A 244 5.03 11.47 -18.77
N THR A 245 4.50 11.76 -17.59
CA THR A 245 5.07 12.75 -16.67
C THR A 245 6.11 12.12 -15.75
N PHE A 246 7.02 12.92 -15.19
CA PHE A 246 8.01 12.44 -14.21
C PHE A 246 7.36 11.88 -12.94
N LEU A 247 6.20 12.43 -12.56
CA LEU A 247 5.43 12.04 -11.39
C LEU A 247 3.97 11.92 -11.80
N ASN A 248 3.44 10.70 -11.80
CA ASN A 248 2.04 10.44 -12.16
C ASN A 248 1.23 9.79 -11.03
N LEU A 249 1.84 9.62 -9.87
CA LEU A 249 1.19 9.11 -8.69
C LEU A 249 1.64 9.88 -7.46
N ILE A 250 0.67 10.46 -6.76
CA ILE A 250 0.86 11.01 -5.42
C ILE A 250 -0.14 10.30 -4.52
N GLU A 251 0.32 9.64 -3.46
CA GLU A 251 -0.56 8.98 -2.49
C GLU A 251 -0.21 9.44 -1.08
N ILE A 252 -1.24 9.79 -0.31
CA ILE A 252 -1.17 9.93 1.14
C ILE A 252 -1.96 8.78 1.74
N SER A 253 -1.33 8.00 2.59
CA SER A 253 -1.94 6.81 3.20
C SER A 253 -1.83 6.85 4.72
N TYR A 254 -2.85 6.33 5.40
CA TYR A 254 -2.78 5.90 6.78
C TYR A 254 -3.07 4.41 6.88
N LYS A 255 -2.30 3.69 7.68
CA LYS A 255 -2.54 2.27 7.95
C LYS A 255 -2.31 1.98 9.41
N LYS A 256 -3.22 1.19 10.00
CA LYS A 256 -3.13 0.67 11.34
C LYS A 256 -3.07 -0.86 11.28
N PHE A 257 -2.16 -1.41 12.08
CA PHE A 257 -2.04 -2.83 12.30
C PHE A 257 -2.02 -3.12 13.79
N THR A 258 -2.76 -4.11 14.26
CA THR A 258 -2.78 -4.46 15.70
C THR A 258 -2.57 -5.94 15.96
N GLY A 259 -2.24 -6.27 17.21
CA GLY A 259 -2.27 -7.64 17.69
C GLY A 259 -3.69 -8.13 17.88
N PHE A 260 -3.87 -9.44 18.01
CA PHE A 260 -5.20 -10.02 18.14
C PHE A 260 -5.29 -11.04 19.29
N THR A 261 -6.36 -10.93 20.05
CA THR A 261 -6.89 -11.99 20.91
C THR A 261 -8.40 -11.91 20.79
N LEU A 262 -9.04 -13.06 20.54
CA LEU A 262 -10.49 -13.12 20.37
C LEU A 262 -11.18 -12.43 21.55
N SER A 263 -12.06 -11.48 21.23
CA SER A 263 -12.87 -10.71 22.17
C SER A 263 -12.11 -9.77 23.13
N ALA A 264 -10.80 -9.53 22.92
CA ALA A 264 -10.02 -8.71 23.84
C ALA A 264 -10.42 -7.23 23.83
N PHE A 265 -10.78 -6.69 22.66
CA PHE A 265 -11.25 -5.31 22.53
C PHE A 265 -12.59 -5.13 23.24
N GLU A 266 -13.55 -5.99 22.95
CA GLU A 266 -14.90 -5.98 23.53
C GLU A 266 -14.87 -6.22 25.04
N ALA A 267 -14.02 -7.13 25.51
CA ALA A 267 -13.82 -7.36 26.94
C ALA A 267 -13.21 -6.15 27.63
N SER A 268 -12.21 -5.50 27.02
CA SER A 268 -11.56 -4.32 27.58
C SER A 268 -12.55 -3.14 27.69
N ASN A 269 -13.37 -2.92 26.65
CA ASN A 269 -14.43 -1.91 26.66
C ASN A 269 -15.48 -2.21 27.75
N LYS A 270 -15.93 -3.46 27.88
CA LYS A 270 -16.91 -3.85 28.92
C LYS A 270 -16.37 -3.70 30.34
N MET A 271 -15.07 -3.89 30.54
CA MET A 271 -14.39 -3.67 31.82
C MET A 271 -13.97 -2.21 32.04
N ASN A 272 -14.27 -1.32 31.10
CA ASN A 272 -13.90 0.09 31.14
C ASN A 272 -12.38 0.31 31.29
N LEU A 273 -11.58 -0.56 30.65
CA LEU A 273 -10.12 -0.45 30.65
C LEU A 273 -9.67 0.63 29.65
N PRO A 274 -8.61 1.39 29.96
CA PRO A 274 -8.10 2.39 29.01
C PRO A 274 -7.47 1.76 27.76
N TYR A 275 -7.04 0.50 27.81
CA TYR A 275 -6.35 -0.15 26.71
C TYR A 275 -6.73 -1.62 26.55
N VAL A 276 -6.53 -2.13 25.33
CA VAL A 276 -6.78 -3.54 24.99
C VAL A 276 -5.74 -4.44 25.64
N VAL A 277 -6.20 -5.41 26.44
CA VAL A 277 -5.34 -6.41 27.09
C VAL A 277 -5.38 -7.73 26.31
N TYR A 278 -4.28 -8.07 25.65
CA TYR A 278 -4.16 -9.33 24.92
C TYR A 278 -3.83 -10.51 25.85
N LYS A 279 -4.32 -11.71 25.50
CA LYS A 279 -4.00 -12.94 26.22
C LYS A 279 -2.52 -13.31 26.08
N ARG A 280 -1.92 -13.05 24.93
CA ARG A 280 -0.50 -13.31 24.63
C ARG A 280 0.28 -11.99 24.63
N GLN A 281 1.31 -11.89 25.47
CA GLN A 281 2.14 -10.68 25.59
C GLN A 281 2.78 -10.23 24.26
N GLY A 282 3.04 -11.17 23.35
CA GLY A 282 3.63 -10.89 22.04
C GLY A 282 2.70 -10.17 21.05
N GLU A 283 1.39 -10.10 21.31
CA GLU A 283 0.43 -9.46 20.39
C GLU A 283 0.59 -7.94 20.36
N THR A 284 0.87 -7.31 21.50
CA THR A 284 1.11 -5.86 21.58
C THR A 284 2.26 -5.41 20.66
N ALA A 285 3.20 -6.29 20.34
CA ALA A 285 4.31 -5.99 19.42
C ALA A 285 3.89 -5.81 17.96
N TYR A 286 2.66 -6.19 17.60
CA TYR A 286 2.11 -5.93 16.27
C TYR A 286 1.47 -4.55 16.15
N ASN A 287 1.17 -3.89 17.27
CA ASN A 287 0.52 -2.58 17.27
C ASN A 287 1.45 -1.53 16.64
N LYS A 288 1.15 -1.19 15.39
CA LYS A 288 1.88 -0.20 14.60
C LYS A 288 0.90 0.63 13.78
N SER A 289 1.23 1.90 13.62
CA SER A 289 0.56 2.78 12.65
C SER A 289 1.60 3.40 11.72
N VAL A 290 1.19 3.74 10.51
CA VAL A 290 2.07 4.42 9.55
C VAL A 290 1.28 5.42 8.72
N TRP A 291 1.78 6.64 8.68
CA TRP A 291 1.46 7.61 7.64
C TRP A 291 2.50 7.50 6.54
N GLY A 292 2.06 7.49 5.29
CA GLY A 292 2.94 7.41 4.13
C GLY A 292 2.61 8.49 3.11
N LEU A 293 3.64 9.11 2.55
CA LEU A 293 3.58 9.92 1.35
C LEU A 293 4.36 9.19 0.26
N ASN A 294 3.67 8.74 -0.79
CA ASN A 294 4.26 8.11 -1.96
C ASN A 294 4.27 9.08 -3.14
N LEU A 295 5.43 9.23 -3.77
CA LEU A 295 5.66 10.03 -4.96
C LEU A 295 6.24 9.10 -6.02
N ALA A 296 5.48 8.77 -7.05
CA ALA A 296 5.87 7.75 -8.02
C ALA A 296 5.53 8.09 -9.46
N ASN A 297 6.25 7.43 -10.35
CA ASN A 297 5.88 7.20 -11.73
C ASN A 297 5.57 5.71 -11.90
N ALA A 298 4.33 5.31 -11.63
CA ALA A 298 3.97 3.89 -11.62
C ALA A 298 4.09 3.27 -13.02
N THR A 299 3.81 4.03 -14.08
CA THR A 299 4.01 3.59 -15.48
C THR A 299 5.47 3.55 -15.89
N GLY A 300 6.28 4.48 -15.39
CA GLY A 300 7.73 4.48 -15.55
C GLY A 300 8.44 3.46 -14.65
N GLY A 301 7.72 2.81 -13.74
CA GLY A 301 8.23 1.70 -12.94
C GLY A 301 8.93 2.10 -11.64
N TYR A 302 8.90 3.36 -11.21
CA TYR A 302 9.67 3.81 -10.04
C TYR A 302 8.89 4.72 -9.10
N GLY A 303 9.32 4.78 -7.84
CA GLY A 303 8.79 5.73 -6.87
C GLY A 303 9.62 5.84 -5.61
N MET A 304 9.29 6.85 -4.81
CA MET A 304 9.87 7.10 -3.50
C MET A 304 8.75 7.29 -2.48
N ARG A 305 8.95 6.79 -1.27
CA ARG A 305 7.99 6.89 -0.19
C ARG A 305 8.65 7.40 1.08
N LEU A 306 8.03 8.39 1.72
CA LEU A 306 8.35 8.84 3.06
C LEU A 306 7.31 8.24 4.02
N ASN A 307 7.76 7.58 5.08
CA ASN A 307 6.85 7.06 6.11
C ASN A 307 7.12 7.69 7.47
N TYR A 308 6.06 7.92 8.22
CA TYR A 308 6.11 8.27 9.63
C TYR A 308 5.34 7.23 10.45
N TYR A 309 6.08 6.42 11.20
CA TYR A 309 5.54 5.32 11.99
C TYR A 309 5.16 5.77 13.40
N ASN A 310 4.12 5.15 13.96
CA ASN A 310 3.79 5.11 15.38
C ASN A 310 3.62 6.50 16.01
N SER A 311 3.02 7.43 15.27
CA SER A 311 2.68 8.74 15.79
C SER A 311 1.41 8.67 16.64
N ILE A 312 1.54 8.72 17.96
CA ILE A 312 0.39 8.73 18.87
C ILE A 312 -0.53 9.93 18.60
N LYS A 313 0.04 11.12 18.36
CA LYS A 313 -0.73 12.35 18.10
C LYS A 313 -1.57 12.28 16.82
N TYR A 314 -1.12 11.52 15.83
CA TYR A 314 -1.76 11.43 14.52
C TYR A 314 -2.30 10.01 14.26
N ASP A 315 -2.47 9.19 15.29
CA ASP A 315 -3.04 7.85 15.14
C ASP A 315 -4.55 7.98 14.99
N ALA A 316 -5.05 7.88 13.76
CA ALA A 316 -6.46 8.09 13.46
C ALA A 316 -7.37 7.09 14.20
N GLN A 317 -6.89 5.86 14.48
CA GLN A 317 -7.65 4.89 15.24
C GLN A 317 -7.76 5.34 16.71
N HIS A 318 -6.66 5.80 17.33
CA HIS A 318 -6.70 6.34 18.69
C HIS A 318 -7.63 7.54 18.82
N MET A 319 -7.63 8.45 17.85
CA MET A 319 -8.54 9.60 17.83
C MET A 319 -10.02 9.15 17.81
N ILE A 320 -10.35 8.13 17.02
CA ILE A 320 -11.70 7.56 16.98
C ILE A 320 -12.07 6.92 18.32
N HIS A 321 -11.16 6.13 18.89
CA HIS A 321 -11.41 5.43 20.16
C HIS A 321 -11.58 6.43 21.31
N TRP A 322 -10.77 7.48 21.39
CA TRP A 322 -10.94 8.55 22.37
C TRP A 322 -12.28 9.28 22.23
N GLY A 323 -12.70 9.56 20.99
CA GLY A 323 -14.00 10.20 20.74
C GLY A 323 -15.21 9.33 21.13
N ARG A 324 -15.03 8.01 21.26
CA ARG A 324 -16.07 7.04 21.64
C ARG A 324 -15.92 6.47 23.04
N PHE A 325 -14.88 6.87 23.78
CA PHE A 325 -14.50 6.28 25.07
C PHE A 325 -14.23 4.77 24.99
N ASP A 326 -13.70 4.29 23.85
CA ASP A 326 -13.29 2.90 23.66
C ASP A 326 -11.82 2.70 24.11
N SER A 327 -11.48 1.48 24.55
CA SER A 327 -10.11 1.04 24.81
C SER A 327 -9.24 1.22 23.57
N TYR A 328 -8.02 1.71 23.70
CA TYR A 328 -7.10 1.84 22.56
C TYR A 328 -5.98 0.79 22.54
N HIS A 329 -5.39 0.59 21.37
CA HIS A 329 -4.26 -0.31 21.18
C HIS A 329 -2.94 0.37 21.54
N ILE A 330 -2.31 -0.01 22.65
CA ILE A 330 -1.00 0.52 23.04
C ILE A 330 0.02 0.25 21.94
N VAL A 331 0.68 1.29 21.45
CA VAL A 331 1.81 1.18 20.52
C VAL A 331 3.10 1.20 21.36
N PRO A 332 3.81 0.06 21.53
CA PRO A 332 4.92 -0.05 22.48
C PRO A 332 6.23 0.57 21.96
N TYR A 333 6.15 1.37 20.90
CA TYR A 333 7.29 1.86 20.14
C TYR A 333 7.27 3.38 20.05
N LYS A 334 8.44 4.00 20.21
CA LYS A 334 8.64 5.40 19.79
C LYS A 334 8.46 5.53 18.27
N GLY A 335 7.82 6.61 17.85
CA GLY A 335 7.68 6.97 16.44
C GLY A 335 9.03 7.17 15.75
N PHE A 336 9.07 6.92 14.44
CA PHE A 336 10.27 7.07 13.61
C PHE A 336 9.90 7.35 12.16
N VAL A 337 10.87 7.88 11.41
CA VAL A 337 10.73 8.16 9.98
C VAL A 337 11.52 7.12 9.19
N SER A 338 11.06 6.81 7.98
CA SER A 338 11.82 6.02 7.01
C SER A 338 11.63 6.57 5.59
N ILE A 339 12.58 6.22 4.72
CA ILE A 339 12.52 6.51 3.29
C ILE A 339 12.60 5.18 2.56
N ALA A 340 11.75 5.00 1.55
CA ALA A 340 11.75 3.81 0.71
C ALA A 340 11.86 4.15 -0.78
N GLY A 341 12.63 3.35 -1.50
CA GLY A 341 12.55 3.26 -2.96
C GLY A 341 11.56 2.17 -3.36
N SER A 342 10.74 2.42 -4.37
CA SER A 342 9.75 1.48 -4.90
C SER A 342 9.97 1.22 -6.39
N TYR A 343 9.77 -0.03 -6.79
CA TYR A 343 9.68 -0.48 -8.17
C TYR A 343 8.25 -0.95 -8.47
N TYR A 344 7.78 -0.64 -9.68
CA TYR A 344 6.48 -1.03 -10.19
C TYR A 344 6.66 -1.78 -11.50
N HIS A 345 5.96 -2.89 -11.64
CA HIS A 345 5.76 -3.56 -12.91
C HIS A 345 4.28 -3.83 -13.07
N ILE A 346 3.72 -3.49 -14.23
CA ILE A 346 2.29 -3.56 -14.49
C ILE A 346 2.15 -4.13 -15.89
N ASN A 347 1.35 -5.18 -16.04
CA ASN A 347 0.99 -5.74 -17.32
C ASN A 347 -0.51 -6.01 -17.33
N GLN A 348 -1.22 -5.37 -18.26
CA GLN A 348 -2.67 -5.33 -18.26
C GLN A 348 -3.18 -5.49 -19.67
N ASN A 349 -4.23 -6.29 -19.81
CA ASN A 349 -5.01 -6.40 -21.03
C ASN A 349 -6.38 -5.76 -20.76
N MET A 350 -6.76 -4.79 -21.59
CA MET A 350 -8.04 -4.10 -21.46
C MET A 350 -8.88 -4.35 -22.70
N GLY A 351 -10.05 -4.94 -22.47
CA GLY A 351 -11.09 -4.99 -23.48
C GLY A 351 -11.50 -3.59 -23.94
N SER A 352 -11.63 -3.41 -25.26
CA SER A 352 -12.40 -2.28 -25.79
C SER A 352 -13.88 -2.61 -25.62
N LEU A 353 -14.61 -1.74 -24.91
CA LEU A 353 -16.04 -1.57 -25.13
C LEU A 353 -16.29 -1.15 -26.57
#